data_AF-A0A9D6F954-F1
#
_entry.id   AF-A0A9D6F954-F1
#
_cell.length_a   1.000
_cell.length_b   1.000
_cell.length_c   1.000
_cell.angle_alpha   90.00
_cell.angle_beta   90.00
_cell.angle_gamma   90.00
#
_symmetry.space_group_name_H-M   'P 1'
#
loop_
_entity.id
_entity.type
_entity.pdbx_description
1 polymer ?
#
loop_
_entity_poly.entity_id
_entity_poly.type
_entity_poly.pdbx_seq_one_letter_code
_entity_poly.pdbx_strand_id
1 'polypeptide(L)'
;DLFQSLELGQKTCALTVTKDSEECRMYFKDGQLHHAQLGSTLGDDAVYAVAGWADASFQIDFNARSDQKSTTRSTQGLLMEALRLLDEQNR
;
A
#
# COMPACT_ATOMS: atom_id res chain seq x y z
N ASP A 1 3.71 10.52 -4.69
CA ASP A 1 2.95 10.74 -5.95
C ASP A 1 2.18 9.54 -6.48
N LEU A 2 2.71 8.30 -6.48
CA LEU A 2 2.02 7.16 -7.10
C LEU A 2 0.59 6.90 -6.58
N PHE A 3 0.42 6.85 -5.26
CA PHE A 3 -0.89 6.57 -4.65
C PHE A 3 -1.92 7.66 -4.97
N GLN A 4 -1.48 8.93 -5.01
CA GLN A 4 -2.34 10.06 -5.40
C GLN A 4 -2.77 9.96 -6.87
N SER A 5 -1.87 9.51 -7.76
CA SER A 5 -2.20 9.27 -9.17
C SER A 5 -3.24 8.13 -9.33
N LEU A 6 -3.10 7.05 -8.57
CA LEU A 6 -4.06 5.94 -8.56
C LEU A 6 -5.43 6.38 -8.01
N GLU A 7 -5.44 7.18 -6.95
CA GLU A 7 -6.66 7.72 -6.33
C GLU A 7 -7.41 8.67 -7.27
N LEU A 8 -6.72 9.68 -7.82
CA LEU A 8 -7.31 10.65 -8.75
C LEU A 8 -7.81 9.99 -10.03
N GLY A 9 -7.06 9.00 -10.54
CA GLY A 9 -7.42 8.22 -11.71
C GLY A 9 -8.49 7.14 -11.47
N GLN A 10 -8.99 7.01 -10.23
CA GLN A 10 -9.92 5.97 -9.78
C GLN A 10 -9.52 4.57 -10.27
N LYS A 11 -8.22 4.28 -10.19
CA LYS A 11 -7.67 3.04 -10.76
C LYS A 11 -7.99 1.86 -9.85
N THR A 12 -8.37 0.77 -10.51
CA THR A 12 -8.46 -0.55 -9.89
C THR A 12 -7.28 -1.36 -10.41
N CYS A 13 -6.38 -1.79 -9.53
CA CYS A 13 -5.13 -2.46 -9.86
C CYS A 13 -4.50 -3.10 -8.61
N ALA A 14 -3.49 -3.94 -8.79
CA ALA A 14 -2.58 -4.31 -7.72
C ALA A 14 -1.26 -3.53 -7.85
N LEU A 15 -0.73 -3.07 -6.73
CA LEU A 15 0.64 -2.59 -6.56
C LEU A 15 1.39 -3.63 -5.74
N THR A 16 2.50 -4.12 -6.28
CA THR A 16 3.45 -4.94 -5.55
C THR A 16 4.65 -4.08 -5.20
N VAL A 17 5.02 -4.07 -3.93
CA VAL A 17 6.22 -3.45 -3.39
C VAL A 17 7.14 -4.57 -2.93
N THR A 18 8.37 -4.62 -3.44
CA THR A 18 9.31 -5.70 -3.11
C THR A 18 10.62 -5.09 -2.61
N LYS A 19 11.11 -5.59 -1.48
CA LYS A 19 12.43 -5.28 -0.93
C LYS A 19 13.09 -6.58 -0.47
N ASP A 20 14.27 -6.86 -1.00
CA ASP A 20 15.01 -8.10 -0.75
C ASP A 20 14.15 -9.35 -1.03
N SER A 21 13.79 -10.12 0.00
CA SER A 21 12.93 -11.32 -0.10
C SER A 21 11.49 -11.07 0.38
N GLU A 22 11.16 -9.83 0.76
CA GLU A 22 9.83 -9.46 1.24
C GLU A 22 9.02 -8.81 0.12
N GLU A 23 7.75 -9.21 0.02
CA GLU A 23 6.79 -8.69 -0.93
C GLU A 23 5.53 -8.24 -0.21
N CYS A 24 5.15 -6.98 -0.41
CA CYS A 24 3.84 -6.47 -0.04
C CYS A 24 2.97 -6.24 -1.27
N ARG A 25 1.80 -6.88 -1.29
CA ARG A 25 0.81 -6.74 -2.35
C ARG A 25 -0.37 -5.93 -1.86
N MET A 26 -0.66 -4.86 -2.58
CA MET A 26 -1.70 -3.88 -2.28
C MET A 26 -2.71 -3.86 -3.41
N TYR A 27 -3.99 -3.91 -3.11
CA TYR A 27 -5.07 -3.94 -4.10
C TYR A 27 -5.93 -2.68 -3.96
N PHE A 28 -5.96 -1.93 -5.04
CA PHE A 28 -6.76 -0.73 -5.20
C PHE A 28 -8.05 -1.07 -5.95
N LYS A 29 -9.14 -0.45 -5.51
CA LYS A 29 -10.45 -0.48 -6.15
C LYS A 29 -11.03 0.91 -6.17
N ASP A 30 -11.33 1.40 -7.38
CA ASP A 30 -11.89 2.73 -7.63
C ASP A 30 -11.04 3.83 -6.97
N GLY A 31 -9.71 3.68 -7.04
CA GLY A 31 -8.74 4.60 -6.44
C GLY A 31 -8.50 4.41 -4.94
N GLN A 32 -9.23 3.52 -4.28
CA GLN A 32 -9.10 3.27 -2.85
C GLN A 32 -8.31 1.99 -2.57
N LEU A 33 -7.35 2.06 -1.66
CA LEU A 33 -6.62 0.88 -1.18
C LEU A 33 -7.55 0.05 -0.28
N HIS A 34 -7.99 -1.11 -0.74
CA HIS A 34 -8.94 -1.98 -0.04
C HIS A 34 -8.26 -3.13 0.71
N HIS A 35 -7.16 -3.64 0.16
CA HIS A 35 -6.46 -4.77 0.73
C HIS A 35 -4.97 -4.58 0.61
N ALA A 36 -4.25 -4.95 1.66
CA ALA A 36 -2.81 -5.05 1.65
C ALA A 36 -2.39 -6.33 2.38
N GLN A 37 -1.33 -6.96 1.89
CA GLN A 37 -0.74 -8.16 2.46
C GLN A 37 0.77 -8.08 2.37
N LEU A 38 1.47 -8.33 3.47
CA LEU A 38 2.91 -8.53 3.57
C LEU A 38 3.13 -9.84 4.33
N GLY A 39 3.44 -10.92 3.62
CA GLY A 39 3.51 -12.26 4.23
C GLY A 39 2.21 -12.64 4.95
N SER A 40 2.26 -12.78 6.28
CA SER A 40 1.10 -13.04 7.15
C SER A 40 0.41 -11.78 7.67
N THR A 41 1.01 -10.60 7.51
CA THR A 41 0.47 -9.31 7.96
C THR A 41 -0.52 -8.79 6.92
N LEU A 42 -1.69 -8.33 7.37
CA LEU A 42 -2.77 -7.86 6.50
C LEU A 42 -3.24 -6.46 6.88
N GLY A 43 -3.75 -5.73 5.89
CA GLY A 43 -4.43 -4.46 6.12
C GLY A 43 -3.48 -3.31 6.39
N ASP A 44 -3.91 -2.39 7.26
CA ASP A 44 -3.21 -1.14 7.55
C ASP A 44 -1.75 -1.39 7.97
N ASP A 45 -1.52 -2.40 8.82
CA ASP A 45 -0.18 -2.77 9.30
C ASP A 45 0.77 -3.18 8.18
N ALA A 46 0.26 -3.88 7.15
CA ALA A 46 1.08 -4.26 5.99
C ALA A 46 1.51 -3.02 5.19
N VAL A 47 0.64 -2.01 5.10
CA VAL A 47 0.95 -0.73 4.44
C VAL A 47 2.00 0.04 5.24
N TYR A 48 1.85 0.10 6.57
CA TYR A 48 2.79 0.80 7.45
C TYR A 48 4.17 0.16 7.44
N ALA A 49 4.24 -1.17 7.45
CA ALA A 49 5.49 -1.91 7.43
C ALA A 49 6.36 -1.57 6.21
N VAL A 50 5.76 -1.43 5.03
CA VAL A 50 6.51 -1.16 3.79
C VAL A 50 6.67 0.33 3.48
N ALA A 51 5.98 1.21 4.19
CA ALA A 51 6.12 2.66 3.99
C ALA A 51 7.55 3.15 4.26
N GLY A 52 8.29 2.47 5.14
CA GLY A 52 9.67 2.79 5.49
C GLY A 52 10.73 2.13 4.61
N TRP A 53 10.34 1.39 3.58
CA TRP A 53 11.30 0.72 2.71
C TRP A 53 12.00 1.73 1.80
N ALA A 54 13.16 2.21 2.25
CA ALA A 54 14.16 2.78 1.34
C ALA A 54 14.61 1.69 0.35
N ASP A 55 14.66 2.04 -0.94
CA ASP A 55 15.11 1.21 -2.06
C ASP A 55 14.23 0.00 -2.42
N ALA A 56 12.91 0.12 -2.25
CA ALA A 56 11.97 -0.88 -2.77
C ALA A 56 11.76 -0.77 -4.29
N SER A 57 11.46 -1.91 -4.92
CA SER A 57 10.96 -1.97 -6.29
C SER A 57 9.43 -1.99 -6.31
N PHE A 58 8.85 -1.38 -7.34
CA PHE A 58 7.40 -1.23 -7.48
C PHE A 58 6.92 -1.80 -8.82
N GLN A 59 5.88 -2.64 -8.78
CA GLN A 59 5.23 -3.17 -9.97
C GLN A 59 3.72 -2.96 -9.89
N ILE A 60 3.12 -2.48 -10.99
CA ILE A 60 1.68 -2.26 -11.08
C ILE A 60 1.08 -3.27 -12.06
N ASP A 61 0.06 -3.98 -11.61
CA ASP A 61 -0.77 -4.84 -12.44
C ASP A 61 -2.18 -4.27 -12.54
N PHE A 62 -2.51 -3.70 -13.70
CA PHE A 62 -3.82 -3.12 -13.97
C PHE A 62 -4.94 -4.15 -14.19
N ASN A 63 -4.62 -5.45 -14.31
CA ASN A 63 -5.58 -6.53 -14.47
C ASN A 63 -5.85 -7.28 -13.15
N ALA A 64 -4.93 -7.20 -12.19
CA ALA A 64 -5.10 -7.84 -10.89
C ALA A 64 -6.19 -7.16 -10.04
N ARG A 65 -7.02 -8.00 -9.40
CA ARG A 65 -8.15 -7.60 -8.54
C ARG A 65 -8.15 -8.45 -7.27
N SER A 66 -8.74 -7.92 -6.20
CA SER A 66 -9.07 -8.68 -4.99
C SER A 66 -10.42 -8.21 -4.46
N ASP A 67 -11.22 -9.16 -3.99
CA ASP A 67 -12.49 -8.89 -3.31
C ASP A 67 -12.31 -8.77 -1.79
N GLN A 68 -11.08 -8.98 -1.29
CA GLN A 68 -10.79 -8.81 0.12
C GLN A 68 -10.79 -7.33 0.50
N LYS A 69 -11.20 -7.05 1.73
CA LYS A 69 -11.07 -5.75 2.36
C LYS A 69 -10.42 -5.93 3.72
N SER A 70 -9.15 -5.53 3.84
CA SER A 70 -8.41 -5.61 5.09
C SER A 70 -7.96 -4.25 5.60
N THR A 71 -7.95 -3.23 4.75
CA THR A 71 -7.67 -1.87 5.21
C THR A 71 -8.91 -1.23 5.82
N THR A 72 -8.69 -0.44 6.86
CA THR A 72 -9.78 0.21 7.62
C THR A 72 -9.84 1.72 7.37
N ARG A 73 -8.70 2.33 7.02
CA ARG A 73 -8.57 3.76 6.73
C ARG A 73 -8.65 4.03 5.23
N SER A 74 -8.93 5.29 4.86
CA SER A 74 -8.82 5.75 3.48
C SER A 74 -7.36 5.71 3.01
N THR A 75 -7.13 5.65 1.70
CA THR A 75 -5.78 5.71 1.11
C THR A 75 -4.97 6.87 1.67
N GLN A 76 -5.55 8.08 1.68
CA GLN A 76 -4.92 9.26 2.28
C GLN A 76 -4.65 9.09 3.78
N GLY A 77 -5.60 8.54 4.55
CA GLY A 77 -5.44 8.31 5.98
C GLY A 77 -4.34 7.29 6.31
N LEU A 78 -4.15 6.28 5.47
CA LEU A 78 -3.04 5.32 5.57
C LEU A 78 -1.70 6.01 5.32
N LEU A 79 -1.60 6.82 4.27
CA LEU A 79 -0.36 7.54 3.94
C LEU A 79 0.03 8.54 5.04
N MET A 80 -0.93 9.28 5.59
CA MET A 80 -0.67 10.24 6.66
C MET A 80 -0.19 9.54 7.93
N GLU A 81 -0.81 8.42 8.30
CA GLU A 81 -0.37 7.65 9.47
C GLU A 81 1.00 7.01 9.23
N ALA A 82 1.24 6.46 8.04
CA ALA A 82 2.53 5.92 7.66
C ALA A 82 3.65 6.97 7.79
N LEU A 83 3.44 8.18 7.28
CA LEU A 83 4.40 9.28 7.40
C LEU A 83 4.64 9.68 8.86
N ARG A 84 3.59 9.72 9.69
CA ARG A 84 3.73 9.98 11.14
C ARG A 84 4.62 8.93 11.81
N LEU A 85 4.39 7.65 11.52
CA LEU A 85 5.17 6.55 12.06
C LEU A 85 6.63 6.59 11.61
N LEU A 86 6.90 6.99 10.37
CA LEU A 86 8.27 7.14 9.85
C LEU A 86 9.01 8.30 10.50
N ASP A 87 8.34 9.43 10.71
CA ASP A 87 8.93 10.57 11.41
C ASP A 87 9.30 10.20 12.86
N GLU A 88 8.42 9.45 13.54
CA GLU A 88 8.68 8.94 14.89
C GLU A 88 9.85 7.96 14.98
N GLN A 89 10.09 7.15 13.93
CA GLN A 89 11.22 6.21 13.89
C GLN A 89 12.57 6.87 13.59
N ASN A 90 12.57 8.01 12.91
CA ASN A 90 13.79 8.75 12.55
C ASN A 90 14.25 9.74 13.65
N ARG A 91 13.58 9.74 14.80
CA ARG A 91 13.83 10.65 15.92
C ARG A 91 14.55 9.96 17.07
#